data_AF-A0AAW0M5U9-F1
#
_entry.id   AF-A0AAW0M5U9-F1
#
_cell.length_a   1.000
_cell.length_b   1.000
_cell.length_c   1.000
_cell.angle_alpha   90.00
_cell.angle_beta   90.00
_cell.angle_gamma   90.00
#
_symmetry.space_group_name_H-M   'P 1'
#
loop_
_entity.id
_entity.type
_entity.pdbx_description
1 polymer ?
#
loop_
_entity_poly.entity_id
_entity_poly.type
_entity_poly.pdbx_seq_one_letter_code
_entity_poly.pdbx_strand_id
1 'polypeptide(L)'
;MAAADHHATPTYDSMKEVKDFHESKISVKGLAESGITSITRIFIHPPETLSDLKKPDSQTSTKKSIKIIDLSHFNSPTERHQLVEQIREATSKLMRLLPSHQPWDTQISPR
;
A
#
# COMPACT_ATOMS: atom_id res chain seq x y z
N MET A 1 -1.91 37.80 38.71
CA MET A 1 -1.67 37.74 37.26
C MET A 1 -0.96 36.43 36.97
N ALA A 2 -1.69 35.40 36.55
CA ALA A 2 -1.12 34.12 36.15
C ALA A 2 -0.85 34.17 34.65
N ALA A 3 0.40 33.97 34.25
CA ALA A 3 0.80 33.89 32.85
C ALA A 3 0.20 32.62 32.23
N ALA A 4 -0.54 32.80 31.13
CA ALA A 4 -1.00 31.69 30.31
C ALA A 4 0.20 31.11 29.57
N ASP A 5 0.61 29.91 29.96
CA ASP A 5 1.64 29.15 29.26
C ASP A 5 1.03 28.63 27.95
N HIS A 6 1.44 29.23 26.83
CA HIS A 6 1.07 28.77 25.50
C HIS A 6 1.70 27.38 25.29
N HIS A 7 0.91 26.32 25.48
CA HIS A 7 1.27 24.97 25.07
C HIS A 7 1.34 24.93 23.53
N ALA A 8 2.45 25.42 22.98
CA ALA A 8 2.84 25.22 21.61
C ALA A 8 3.00 23.71 21.43
N THR A 9 2.01 23.08 20.80
CA THR A 9 2.15 21.69 20.35
C THR A 9 3.39 21.65 19.46
N PRO A 10 4.44 20.90 19.83
CA PRO A 10 5.63 20.81 18.99
C PRO A 10 5.20 20.34 17.61
N THR A 11 5.62 21.08 16.59
CA THR A 11 5.38 20.72 15.19
C THR A 11 5.94 19.32 14.97
N TYR A 12 5.07 18.37 14.64
CA TYR A 12 5.44 17.00 14.40
C TYR A 12 6.31 16.92 13.13
N ASP A 13 7.55 16.47 13.29
CA ASP A 13 8.49 16.24 12.20
C ASP A 13 8.51 14.75 11.84
N SER A 14 7.79 14.41 10.76
CA SER A 14 7.73 13.04 10.25
C SER A 14 9.10 12.50 9.82
N MET A 15 10.00 13.36 9.32
CA MET A 15 11.31 12.90 8.84
C MET A 15 12.19 12.48 10.00
N LYS A 16 12.16 13.24 11.09
CA LYS A 16 12.87 12.88 12.31
C LYS A 16 12.37 11.55 12.86
N GLU A 17 11.06 11.34 12.95
CA GLU A 17 10.50 10.08 13.48
C GLU A 17 10.84 8.86 12.59
N VAL A 18 10.83 9.02 11.26
CA VAL A 18 11.29 7.97 10.32
C VAL A 18 12.76 7.64 10.54
N LYS A 19 13.60 8.67 10.72
CA LYS A 19 15.03 8.51 10.96
C LYS A 19 15.28 7.78 12.29
N ASP A 20 14.65 8.22 13.36
CA ASP A 20 14.77 7.62 14.69
C ASP A 20 14.34 6.14 14.67
N PHE A 21 13.24 5.83 13.97
CA PHE A 21 12.79 4.45 13.77
C PHE A 21 13.81 3.60 12.99
N HIS A 22 14.39 4.15 11.91
CA HIS A 22 15.41 3.46 11.13
C HIS A 22 16.70 3.23 11.92
N GLU A 23 17.12 4.20 12.73
CA GLU A 23 18.31 4.12 13.59
C GLU A 23 18.11 3.16 14.77
N SER A 24 16.87 3.00 15.24
CA SER A 24 16.52 1.98 16.23
C SER A 24 16.82 0.55 15.73
N LYS A 25 16.86 0.33 14.40
CA LYS A 25 17.07 -0.98 13.74
C LYS A 25 16.07 -2.06 14.17
N ILE A 26 15.02 -1.69 14.87
CA ILE A 26 13.92 -2.57 15.25
C ILE A 26 13.06 -2.83 14.00
N SER A 27 12.71 -4.10 13.78
CA SER A 27 11.78 -4.48 12.72
C SER A 27 10.34 -4.15 13.11
N VAL A 28 9.44 -3.96 12.14
CA VAL A 28 8.00 -3.75 12.43
C VAL A 28 7.39 -4.94 13.18
N LYS A 29 7.88 -6.17 12.93
CA LYS A 29 7.51 -7.34 13.71
C LYS A 29 7.94 -7.21 15.18
N GLY A 30 9.20 -6.83 15.41
CA GLY A 30 9.72 -6.61 16.77
C GLY A 30 9.02 -5.45 17.49
N LEU A 31 8.61 -4.42 16.74
CA LEU A 31 7.80 -3.32 17.27
C LEU A 31 6.41 -3.81 17.72
N ALA A 32 5.77 -4.70 16.96
CA ALA A 32 4.48 -5.28 17.37
C ALA A 32 4.62 -6.20 18.60
N GLU A 33 5.70 -6.98 18.66
CA GLU A 33 5.97 -7.92 19.76
C GLU A 33 6.41 -7.22 21.06
N SER A 34 6.85 -5.95 21.01
CA SER A 34 7.25 -5.19 22.20
C SER A 34 6.08 -4.71 23.06
N GLY A 35 4.84 -4.91 22.61
CA GLY A 35 3.63 -4.58 23.38
C GLY A 35 3.23 -3.10 23.30
N ILE A 36 3.59 -2.39 22.23
CA ILE A 36 3.13 -1.01 22.03
C ILE A 36 1.60 -0.94 22.03
N THR A 37 1.05 0.05 22.72
CA THR A 37 -0.40 0.29 22.78
C THR A 37 -0.89 1.27 21.72
N SER A 38 0.02 2.02 21.12
CA SER A 38 -0.24 2.98 20.06
C SER A 38 0.80 2.85 18.95
N ILE A 39 0.33 2.89 17.72
CA ILE A 39 1.20 2.88 16.54
C ILE A 39 1.89 4.24 16.38
N THR A 40 3.17 4.21 15.99
CA THR A 40 3.95 5.40 15.64
C THR A 40 3.30 6.15 14.47
N ARG A 41 3.32 7.49 14.50
CA ARG A 41 2.54 8.31 13.56
C ARG A 41 3.01 8.18 12.12
N ILE A 42 4.28 7.83 11.89
CA ILE A 42 4.82 7.47 10.56
C ILE A 42 4.09 6.32 9.86
N PHE A 43 3.38 5.45 10.58
CA PHE A 43 2.60 4.36 9.99
C PHE A 43 1.12 4.71 9.76
N ILE A 44 0.70 5.92 10.14
CA ILE A 44 -0.68 6.38 9.97
C ILE A 44 -0.79 7.05 8.61
N HIS A 45 -1.52 6.40 7.71
CA HIS A 45 -1.83 6.95 6.40
C HIS A 45 -2.90 8.07 6.48
N PRO A 46 -2.89 9.02 5.53
CA PRO A 46 -3.83 10.13 5.54
C PRO A 46 -5.27 9.64 5.21
N PRO A 47 -6.32 10.34 5.69
CA PRO A 47 -7.71 9.85 5.62
C PRO A 47 -8.21 9.51 4.22
N GLU A 48 -7.69 10.18 3.19
CA GLU A 48 -8.05 9.97 1.78
C GLU A 48 -7.68 8.55 1.35
N THR A 49 -6.50 8.08 1.73
CA THR A 49 -6.06 6.71 1.44
C THR A 49 -6.77 5.65 2.30
N LEU A 50 -7.20 6.02 3.51
CA LEU A 50 -7.94 5.12 4.39
C LEU A 50 -9.40 4.92 3.95
N SER A 51 -9.96 5.89 3.22
CA SER A 51 -11.34 5.85 2.73
C SER A 51 -11.58 4.75 1.68
N ASP A 52 -10.55 4.40 0.91
CA ASP A 52 -10.57 3.30 -0.06
C ASP A 52 -10.34 1.92 0.58
N LEU A 53 -9.81 1.89 1.81
CA LEU A 53 -9.64 0.65 2.58
C LEU A 53 -10.99 0.19 3.11
N LYS A 54 -11.73 -0.53 2.27
CA LYS A 54 -12.86 -1.33 2.74
C LYS A 54 -12.32 -2.34 3.76
N LYS A 55 -12.95 -2.39 4.94
CA LYS A 55 -12.77 -3.53 5.85
C LYS A 55 -12.95 -4.80 5.02
N PRO A 56 -12.12 -5.84 5.20
CA PRO A 56 -12.33 -7.10 4.52
C PRO A 56 -13.63 -7.71 5.07
N ASP A 57 -14.77 -7.28 4.54
CA ASP A 57 -16.00 -8.00 4.67
C ASP A 57 -15.75 -9.33 3.96
N SER A 58 -15.89 -10.42 4.71
CA SER A 58 -15.70 -11.80 4.23
C SER A 58 -16.51 -12.10 2.95
N GLN A 59 -17.46 -11.23 2.58
CA GLN A 59 -18.39 -11.41 1.47
C GLN A 59 -18.42 -10.30 0.40
N THR A 60 -17.69 -9.18 0.54
CA THR A 60 -17.71 -8.10 -0.48
C THR A 60 -16.36 -7.83 -1.12
N SER A 61 -15.55 -8.90 -1.28
CA SER A 61 -14.62 -8.96 -2.39
C SER A 61 -15.43 -8.72 -3.67
N THR A 62 -15.41 -7.48 -4.18
CA THR A 62 -15.75 -7.26 -5.59
C THR A 62 -14.89 -8.27 -6.32
N LYS A 63 -15.53 -9.26 -6.94
CA LYS A 63 -14.94 -10.46 -7.55
C LYS A 63 -14.01 -10.08 -8.71
N LYS A 64 -12.93 -9.35 -8.41
CA LYS A 64 -11.83 -9.03 -9.30
C LYS A 64 -10.96 -10.28 -9.32
N SER A 65 -11.44 -11.30 -10.01
CA SER A 65 -10.73 -12.56 -10.18
C SER A 65 -9.55 -12.31 -11.09
N ILE A 66 -8.34 -12.37 -10.51
CA ILE A 66 -7.10 -12.45 -11.29
C ILE A 66 -7.17 -13.75 -12.09
N LYS A 67 -7.00 -13.64 -13.40
CA LYS A 67 -7.03 -14.80 -14.29
C LYS A 67 -5.74 -15.60 -14.14
N ILE A 68 -5.88 -16.89 -13.87
CA ILE A 68 -4.79 -17.86 -13.94
C ILE A 68 -4.73 -18.36 -15.38
N ILE A 69 -3.55 -18.36 -15.99
CA ILE A 69 -3.32 -18.82 -17.36
C ILE A 69 -2.36 -20.00 -17.29
N ASP A 70 -2.74 -21.13 -17.90
CA ASP A 70 -1.86 -22.28 -18.04
C ASP A 70 -0.93 -22.10 -19.24
N LEU A 71 0.38 -22.24 -19.02
CA LEU A 71 1.42 -22.05 -20.04
C LEU A 71 1.93 -23.38 -20.64
N SER A 72 1.36 -24.52 -20.22
CA SER A 72 1.78 -25.87 -20.64
C SER A 72 1.82 -26.07 -22.17
N HIS A 73 0.93 -25.39 -22.89
CA HIS A 73 0.76 -25.49 -24.35
C HIS A 73 1.65 -24.55 -25.18
N PHE A 74 2.61 -23.84 -24.57
CA PHE A 74 3.43 -22.82 -25.25
C PHE A 74 4.27 -23.37 -26.43
N ASN A 75 4.70 -24.63 -26.38
CA ASN A 75 5.51 -25.27 -27.43
C ASN A 75 4.68 -25.76 -28.63
N SER A 76 3.35 -25.77 -28.54
CA SER A 76 2.46 -26.13 -29.64
C SER A 76 2.23 -24.90 -30.53
N PRO A 77 2.73 -24.86 -31.78
CA PRO A 77 2.60 -23.68 -32.64
C PRO A 77 1.15 -23.27 -32.89
N THR A 78 0.23 -24.24 -32.90
CA THR A 78 -1.20 -24.03 -33.12
C THR A 78 -1.89 -23.45 -31.89
N GLU A 79 -1.46 -23.81 -30.68
CA GLU A 79 -2.10 -23.36 -29.42
C GLU A 79 -1.43 -22.10 -28.85
N ARG A 80 -0.17 -21.84 -29.20
CA ARG A 80 0.59 -20.65 -28.75
C ARG A 80 -0.10 -19.33 -29.09
N HIS A 81 -0.80 -19.24 -30.23
CA HIS A 81 -1.53 -18.03 -30.58
C HIS A 81 -2.66 -17.73 -29.58
N GLN A 82 -3.43 -18.76 -29.20
CA GLN A 82 -4.50 -18.63 -28.21
C GLN A 82 -3.94 -18.25 -26.83
N LEU A 83 -2.78 -18.79 -26.46
CA LEU A 83 -2.11 -18.44 -25.22
C LEU A 83 -1.67 -16.96 -25.18
N VAL A 84 -1.09 -16.45 -26.27
CA VAL A 84 -0.70 -15.04 -26.40
C VAL A 84 -1.92 -14.13 -26.28
N GLU A 85 -3.04 -14.51 -26.88
CA GLU A 85 -4.30 -13.76 -26.77
C GLU A 85 -4.84 -13.72 -25.33
N GLN A 86 -4.81 -14.84 -24.62
CA GLN A 86 -5.19 -14.88 -23.21
C GLN A 86 -4.32 -13.98 -22.33
N ILE A 87 -3.00 -13.97 -22.56
CA ILE A 87 -2.06 -13.10 -21.84
C ILE A 87 -2.36 -11.63 -22.12
N ARG A 88 -2.56 -11.28 -23.40
CA ARG A 88 -2.90 -9.92 -23.83
C ARG A 88 -4.17 -9.44 -23.13
N GLU A 89 -5.24 -10.22 -23.18
CA GLU A 89 -6.50 -9.89 -22.54
C GLU A 89 -6.38 -9.74 -21.03
N ALA A 90 -5.69 -10.68 -20.37
CA ALA A 90 -5.51 -10.64 -18.92
C ALA A 90 -4.71 -9.40 -18.52
N THR A 91 -3.66 -9.06 -19.26
CA THR A 91 -2.83 -7.86 -19.00
C THR A 91 -3.64 -6.59 -19.18
N SER A 92 -4.40 -6.44 -20.26
CA SER A 92 -5.26 -5.28 -20.47
C SER A 92 -6.34 -5.15 -19.39
N LYS A 93 -6.94 -6.27 -18.98
CA LYS A 93 -7.93 -6.29 -17.90
C LYS A 93 -7.30 -5.94 -16.55
N LEU A 94 -6.12 -6.47 -16.23
CA LEU A 94 -5.40 -6.22 -14.97
C LEU A 94 -4.91 -4.78 -14.87
N MET A 95 -4.37 -4.22 -15.96
CA MET A 95 -3.93 -2.82 -16.02
C MET A 95 -5.08 -1.86 -15.67
N ARG A 96 -6.29 -2.14 -16.14
CA ARG A 96 -7.50 -1.36 -15.81
C ARG A 96 -7.94 -1.51 -14.35
N LEU A 97 -7.52 -2.57 -13.65
CA LEU A 97 -7.84 -2.79 -12.24
C LEU A 97 -6.87 -2.09 -11.29
N LEU A 98 -5.76 -1.56 -11.79
CA LEU A 98 -4.91 -0.69 -10.99
C LEU A 98 -5.73 0.55 -10.60
N PRO A 99 -5.69 0.99 -9.33
CA PRO A 99 -6.16 2.33 -8.96
C PRO A 99 -5.57 3.33 -9.93
N SER A 100 -6.33 4.36 -10.33
CA SER A 100 -5.79 5.48 -11.10
C SER A 100 -4.46 5.86 -10.45
N HIS A 101 -3.36 5.61 -11.15
CA HIS A 101 -2.01 5.83 -10.65
C HIS A 101 -1.99 7.24 -10.05
N GLN A 102 -2.02 7.36 -8.72
CA GLN A 102 -1.30 8.46 -8.14
C GLN A 102 0.15 8.15 -8.51
N PRO A 103 0.80 9.03 -9.29
CA PRO A 103 2.19 8.85 -9.65
C PRO A 103 2.97 8.44 -8.39
N TRP A 104 3.93 7.54 -8.52
CA TRP A 104 4.82 7.23 -7.40
C TRP A 104 5.52 8.52 -6.91
N ASP A 105 5.65 9.53 -7.80
CA ASP A 105 6.07 10.90 -7.52
C ASP A 105 5.15 11.66 -6.55
N THR A 106 3.88 11.27 -6.41
CA THR A 106 2.90 11.92 -5.51
C THR A 106 2.87 11.25 -4.13
N GLN A 107 3.30 9.99 -4.02
CA GLN A 107 3.56 9.33 -2.74
C GLN A 107 4.93 9.69 -2.16
N ILE A 108 5.88 10.09 -3.02
CA ILE A 108 7.12 10.74 -2.61
C ILE A 108 6.93 12.24 -2.79
N SER A 109 6.19 12.87 -1.88
CA SER A 109 6.23 14.34 -1.77
C SER A 109 7.71 14.75 -1.70
N PRO A 110 8.18 15.72 -2.51
CA PRO A 110 9.55 16.17 -2.43
C PRO A 110 9.82 16.66 -1.00
N ARG A 111 10.95 16.16 -0.47
CA ARG A 111 11.65 16.56 0.75
C ARG A 111 11.24 17.93 1.33
#